data_AF-A0A6V7KSN9-F1
#
_entry.id   AF-A0A6V7KSN9-F1
#
_cell.length_a   1.000
_cell.length_b   1.000
_cell.length_c   1.000
_cell.angle_alpha   90.00
_cell.angle_beta   90.00
_cell.angle_gamma   90.00
#
_symmetry.space_group_name_H-M   'P 1'
#
loop_
_entity.id
_entity.type
_entity.pdbx_description
1 polymer ?
#
loop_
_entity_poly.entity_id
_entity_poly.type
_entity_poly.pdbx_seq_one_letter_code
_entity_poly.pdbx_strand_id
1 'polypeptide(L)' 'MEKFNLGDVKVYDDELSNLDIIKDIIDNNNQEEAFYLCDVGNVAWKHKRWLEKMPKVFPHF' A
#
# COMPACT_ATOMS: atom_id res chain seq x y z
N MET A 1 0.27 21.73 10.79
CA MET A 1 -0.14 20.38 10.37
C MET A 1 -0.20 20.40 8.86
N GLU A 2 0.82 19.85 8.19
CA GLU A 2 0.75 19.64 6.75
C GLU A 2 -0.40 18.66 6.47
N LYS A 3 -1.29 19.06 5.55
CA LYS A 3 -2.32 18.17 5.03
C LYS A 3 -1.64 17.30 3.98
N PHE A 4 -1.54 15.99 4.24
CA PHE A 4 -1.10 15.04 3.22
C PHE A 4 -2.06 15.14 2.02
N ASN A 5 -1.53 15.46 0.84
CA ASN A 5 -2.29 15.35 -0.39
C ASN A 5 -2.40 13.86 -0.74
N LEU A 6 -3.57 13.28 -0.52
CA LEU A 6 -3.87 11.87 -0.82
C LEU A 6 -4.46 11.68 -2.23
N GLY A 7 -4.41 12.71 -3.10
CA GLY A 7 -4.97 12.63 -4.45
C GLY A 7 -4.42 11.47 -5.29
N ASP A 8 -3.21 11.02 -4.98
CA ASP A 8 -2.53 9.92 -5.68
C ASP A 8 -2.75 8.55 -5.01
N VAL A 9 -3.49 8.49 -3.89
CA VAL A 9 -3.80 7.24 -3.19
C VAL A 9 -5.17 6.76 -3.61
N LYS A 10 -5.23 5.54 -4.15
CA LYS A 10 -6.49 4.83 -4.42
C LYS A 10 -6.78 3.83 -3.30
N VAL A 11 -8.04 3.79 -2.87
CA VAL A 11 -8.55 2.82 -1.89
C VAL A 11 -9.18 1.67 -2.66
N TYR A 12 -8.83 0.44 -2.27
CA TYR A 12 -9.38 -0.79 -2.82
C TYR A 12 -10.08 -1.59 -1.71
N ASP A 13 -10.99 -2.47 -2.10
CA ASP A 13 -11.66 -3.39 -1.18
C ASP A 13 -10.70 -4.47 -0.68
N ASP A 14 -10.84 -4.89 0.58
CA ASP A 14 -9.99 -5.91 1.21
C ASP A 14 -10.14 -7.31 0.56
N GLU A 15 -11.21 -7.54 -0.21
CA GLU A 15 -11.41 -8.77 -0.97
C GLU A 15 -10.50 -8.85 -2.21
N LEU A 16 -9.96 -7.72 -2.69
CA LEU A 16 -9.10 -7.67 -3.88
C LEU A 16 -7.65 -7.96 -3.50
N SER A 17 -7.01 -8.87 -4.23
CA SER A 17 -5.58 -9.08 -4.10
C SER A 17 -4.79 -8.02 -4.87
N ASN A 18 -3.52 -7.82 -4.49
CA ASN A 18 -2.60 -6.97 -5.24
C ASN A 18 -2.47 -7.36 -6.73
N LEU A 19 -2.64 -8.64 -7.07
CA LEU A 19 -2.61 -9.09 -8.46
C LEU A 19 -3.89 -8.70 -9.22
N ASP A 20 -5.04 -8.69 -8.57
CA ASP A 20 -6.30 -8.25 -9.17
C ASP A 20 -6.24 -6.75 -9.47
N ILE A 21 -5.68 -5.97 -8.55
CA ILE A 21 -5.43 -4.53 -8.72
C ILE A 21 -4.45 -4.27 -9.87
N ILE A 22 -3.34 -5.03 -9.96
CA ILE A 22 -2.37 -4.89 -11.05
C ILE A 22 -3.04 -5.15 -12.41
N LYS A 23 -3.84 -6.22 -12.52
CA LYS A 23 -4.57 -6.53 -13.76
C LYS A 23 -5.54 -5.41 -14.14
N ASP A 24 -6.33 -4.93 -13.18
CA ASP A 24 -7.27 -3.82 -13.40
C ASP A 24 -6.57 -2.55 -13.91
N ILE A 25 -5.40 -2.21 -13.36
CA ILE A 25 -4.59 -1.07 -13.82
C ILE A 25 -4.08 -1.29 -15.26
N ILE A 26 -3.60 -2.50 -15.58
CA ILE A 26 -3.13 -2.84 -16.92
C ILE A 26 -4.26 -2.69 -17.94
N ASP A 27 -5.41 -3.28 -17.64
CA ASP A 27 -6.54 -3.36 -18.56
C ASP A 27 -7.23 -2.00 -18.75
N ASN A 28 -7.44 -1.22 -17.68
CA ASN A 28 -8.19 0.04 -17.76
C ASN A 28 -7.37 1.24 -18.19
N ASN A 29 -6.05 1.24 -17.94
CA ASN A 29 -5.19 2.38 -18.30
C ASN A 29 -4.38 2.14 -19.58
N ASN A 30 -4.55 0.98 -20.23
CA ASN A 30 -3.65 0.50 -21.30
C ASN A 30 -2.18 0.65 -20.88
N GLN A 31 -1.86 0.17 -19.68
CA GLN A 31 -0.56 0.40 -19.07
C GLN A 31 0.50 -0.53 -19.67
N GLU A 32 1.21 -0.04 -20.67
CA GLU A 32 2.30 -0.76 -21.36
C GLU A 32 3.66 -0.55 -20.69
N GLU A 33 3.84 0.57 -19.99
CA GLU A 33 5.08 0.91 -19.28
C GLU A 33 5.19 0.19 -17.93
N ALA A 34 6.42 -0.09 -17.51
CA ALA A 34 6.67 -0.69 -16.21
C ALA A 34 6.22 0.26 -15.08
N PHE A 35 5.52 -0.29 -14.08
CA PHE A 35 5.06 0.48 -12.92
C PHE A 35 5.19 -0.32 -11.63
N TYR A 36 5.13 0.40 -10.50
CA TYR A 36 5.14 -0.20 -9.17
C TYR A 36 3.76 -0.06 -8.53
N LEU A 37 3.37 -1.08 -7.75
CA LEU A 37 2.25 -1.02 -6.83
C LEU A 37 2.80 -0.92 -5.39
N CYS A 38 2.43 0.13 -4.66
CA CYS A 38 2.79 0.31 -3.26
C CYS A 38 1.56 0.08 -2.37
N ASP A 39 1.53 -1.05 -1.67
CA ASP A 39 0.50 -1.38 -0.69
C ASP A 39 0.81 -0.71 0.66
N VAL A 40 0.29 0.50 0.84
CA VAL A 40 0.45 1.29 2.08
C VAL A 40 -0.21 0.61 3.28
N GLY A 41 -1.32 -0.11 3.06
CA GLY A 41 -2.01 -0.88 4.09
C GLY A 41 -1.10 -1.96 4.67
N ASN A 42 -0.35 -2.66 3.83
CA ASN A 42 0.64 -3.65 4.24
C ASN A 42 1.79 -3.05 5.05
N VAL A 43 2.27 -1.85 4.69
CA VAL A 43 3.29 -1.13 5.46
C VAL A 43 2.78 -0.79 6.86
N ALA A 44 1.58 -0.21 6.95
CA ALA A 44 0.95 0.12 8.22
C ALA A 44 0.73 -1.14 9.09
N TRP A 45 0.26 -2.23 8.49
CA TRP A 45 0.08 -3.51 9.17
C TRP A 45 1.40 -4.10 9.69
N LYS A 46 2.48 -4.04 8.89
CA LYS A 46 3.82 -4.48 9.31
C LYS A 46 4.34 -3.66 10.49
N HIS A 47 4.12 -2.35 10.49
CA HIS A 47 4.48 -1.49 11.63
C HIS A 47 3.71 -1.88 12.89
N LYS A 48 2.38 -2.06 12.78
CA LYS A 48 1.56 -2.54 13.91
C LYS A 48 2.07 -3.90 14.43
N ARG A 49 2.34 -4.84 13.53
CA ARG A 49 2.87 -6.17 13.87
C ARG A 49 4.25 -6.10 14.52
N TRP A 50 5.10 -5.15 14.12
CA TRP A 50 6.39 -4.90 14.78
C TRP A 50 6.18 -4.50 16.24
N LEU A 51 5.33 -3.50 16.50
CA LEU A 51 5.05 -3.02 17.86
C LEU A 51 4.45 -4.13 18.75
N GLU A 52 3.58 -4.97 18.20
CA GLU A 52 2.98 -6.11 18.91
C GLU A 52 3.99 -7.22 19.23
N LYS A 53 4.88 -7.54 18.29
CA LYS A 53 5.82 -8.67 18.41
C LYS A 53 7.14 -8.30 19.09
N MET A 54 7.57 -7.05 18.96
CA MET A 54 8.82 -6.54 19.51
C MET A 54 8.56 -5.24 20.30
N PRO A 55 7.76 -5.30 21.39
CA PRO A 55 7.31 -4.10 22.11
C PRO A 55 8.46 -3.30 22.77
N LYS A 56 9.65 -3.91 22.91
CA LYS A 56 10.83 -3.26 23.50
C LYS A 56 11.81 -2.72 22.45
N VAL A 57 11.55 -2.93 21.15
CA VAL A 57 12.40 -2.47 20.06
C VAL A 57 11.65 -1.43 19.26
N PHE A 58 12.11 -0.18 19.30
CA PHE A 58 11.51 0.89 18.52
C PHE A 58 12.06 0.85 17.09
N PRO A 59 11.22 0.83 16.06
CA PRO A 59 11.70 0.83 14.68
C PRO A 59 12.14 2.23 14.25
N HIS A 60 13.24 2.31 13.50
CA HIS A 60 13.79 3.54 12.93
C HIS A 60 13.80 3.41 11.40
N PHE A 61 13.11 4.32 10.71
CA PHE A 61 12.93 4.35 9.25
C PHE A 61 13.38 5.68 8.68
#